data_AF-A6DM76-F1
#
_entry.id   AF-A6DM76-F1
#
_cell.length_a   1.000
_cell.length_b   1.000
_cell.length_c   1.000
_cell.angle_alpha   90.00
_cell.angle_beta   90.00
_cell.angle_gamma   90.00
#
_symmetry.space_group_name_H-M   'P 1'
#
loop_
_entity.id
_entity.type
_entity.pdbx_description
1 polymer ?
#
loop_
_entity_poly.entity_id
_entity_poly.type
_entity_poly.pdbx_seq_one_letter_code
_entity_poly.pdbx_strand_id
1 'polypeptide(L)'
;MSNRTYLCIKCRTSKRAEARYGLNSNFRCSNCQQDLWELEWRWRIPKKTDDKAWEELEEKVISESEEWLKRRTEIGQEKIEKIERLIIHFEKQKDSERKYKKLKSLKTEIETIKKKYT
;
A
#
# COMPACT_ATOMS: atom_id res chain seq x y z
N MET A 1 -12.39 9.14 7.30
CA MET A 1 -11.65 7.88 7.08
C MET A 1 -12.61 6.87 6.51
N SER A 2 -12.25 6.19 5.41
CA SER A 2 -13.09 5.15 4.83
C SER A 2 -12.73 3.80 5.45
N ASN A 3 -13.72 3.03 5.88
CA ASN A 3 -13.51 1.67 6.37
C ASN A 3 -13.67 0.67 5.21
N ARG A 4 -12.80 -0.33 5.18
CA ARG A 4 -12.79 -1.43 4.21
C ARG A 4 -12.92 -2.76 4.91
N THR A 5 -13.30 -3.76 4.13
CA THR A 5 -13.34 -5.15 4.58
C THR A 5 -12.03 -5.81 4.18
N TYR A 6 -11.34 -6.38 5.15
CA TYR A 6 -10.16 -7.22 4.97
C TYR A 6 -10.58 -8.68 5.07
N LEU A 7 -10.07 -9.52 4.19
CA LEU A 7 -10.65 -10.82 3.92
C LEU A 7 -9.58 -11.90 3.85
N CYS A 8 -9.82 -13.00 4.55
CA CYS A 8 -9.05 -14.22 4.37
C CYS A 8 -9.85 -15.13 3.45
N ILE A 9 -9.37 -15.33 2.22
CA ILE A 9 -10.01 -16.23 1.25
C ILE A 9 -10.04 -17.65 1.80
N LYS A 10 -8.89 -18.16 2.26
CA LYS A 10 -8.73 -19.52 2.79
C LYS A 10 -9.69 -19.84 3.95
N CYS A 11 -9.81 -18.94 4.92
CA CYS A 11 -10.66 -19.15 6.10
C CYS A 11 -12.07 -18.60 5.95
N ARG A 12 -12.37 -17.90 4.84
CA ARG A 12 -13.65 -17.25 4.57
C ARG A 12 -14.11 -16.32 5.72
N THR A 13 -13.15 -15.61 6.31
CA THR A 13 -13.36 -14.67 7.42
C THR A 13 -13.09 -13.24 6.97
N SER A 14 -13.74 -12.27 7.62
CA SER A 14 -13.54 -10.86 7.34
C SER A 14 -13.31 -10.03 8.61
N LYS A 15 -12.64 -8.89 8.44
CA LYS A 15 -12.40 -7.88 9.46
C LYS A 15 -12.63 -6.49 8.86
N ARG A 16 -13.30 -5.59 9.57
CA ARG A 16 -13.38 -4.18 9.12
C ARG A 16 -12.27 -3.35 9.75
N ALA A 17 -11.61 -2.53 8.95
CA ALA A 17 -10.56 -1.61 9.39
C ALA A 17 -10.43 -0.44 8.41
N GLU A 18 -9.57 0.53 8.73
CA GLU A 18 -9.30 1.65 7.84
C GLU A 18 -8.72 1.18 6.49
N ALA A 19 -9.23 1.76 5.41
CA ALA A 19 -8.76 1.50 4.05
C ALA A 19 -7.26 1.77 3.91
N ARG A 20 -6.53 0.81 3.34
CA ARG A 20 -5.12 0.96 3.01
C ARG A 20 -4.93 1.24 1.53
N TYR A 21 -5.98 1.11 0.70
CA TYR A 21 -5.94 1.41 -0.74
C TYR A 21 -4.78 0.67 -1.43
N GLY A 22 -4.70 -0.63 -1.15
CA GLY A 22 -3.64 -1.48 -1.68
C GLY A 22 -2.31 -1.38 -0.95
N LEU A 23 -2.10 -0.46 0.00
CA LEU A 23 -0.90 -0.47 0.86
C LEU A 23 -0.89 -1.72 1.75
N ASN A 24 0.31 -2.18 2.12
CA ASN A 24 0.46 -3.34 2.99
C ASN A 24 -0.29 -3.12 4.29
N SER A 25 -1.24 -4.02 4.57
CA SER A 25 -1.93 -4.07 5.85
C SER A 25 -1.22 -5.09 6.72
N ASN A 26 -0.95 -4.76 7.99
CA ASN A 26 -0.41 -5.72 8.96
C ASN A 26 -1.53 -6.62 9.54
N PHE A 27 -2.65 -6.76 8.84
CA PHE A 27 -3.79 -7.52 9.32
C PHE A 27 -3.63 -8.99 8.97
N ARG A 28 -3.69 -9.84 10.00
CA ARG A 28 -3.58 -11.29 9.86
C ARG A 28 -4.88 -11.98 10.23
N CYS A 29 -5.16 -13.08 9.54
CA CYS A 29 -6.26 -13.97 9.90
C CYS A 29 -5.98 -14.61 11.25
N SER A 30 -6.95 -14.60 12.16
CA SER A 30 -6.82 -15.25 13.46
C SER A 30 -6.65 -16.77 13.35
N ASN A 31 -7.15 -17.38 12.27
CA ASN A 31 -7.18 -18.83 12.10
C ASN A 31 -5.92 -19.36 11.39
N CYS A 32 -5.56 -18.82 10.23
CA CYS A 32 -4.39 -19.28 9.46
C CYS A 32 -3.15 -18.38 9.55
N GLN A 33 -3.22 -17.24 10.25
CA GLN A 33 -2.13 -16.25 10.40
C GLN A 33 -1.62 -15.63 9.10
N GLN A 34 -2.24 -15.93 7.95
CA GLN A 34 -1.94 -15.29 6.66
C GLN A 34 -2.47 -13.86 6.63
N ASP A 35 -1.88 -13.04 5.76
CA ASP A 35 -2.30 -11.66 5.56
C ASP A 35 -3.72 -11.59 4.98
N LEU A 36 -4.48 -10.59 5.42
CA LEU A 36 -5.82 -10.33 4.93
C LEU A 36 -5.79 -9.40 3.71
N TRP A 37 -6.58 -9.75 2.71
CA TRP A 37 -6.73 -8.98 1.49
C TRP A 37 -7.74 -7.86 1.66
N GLU A 38 -7.41 -6.64 1.25
CA GLU A 38 -8.38 -5.54 1.22
C GLU A 38 -9.39 -5.77 0.09
N LEU A 39 -10.68 -5.81 0.44
CA LEU A 39 -11.77 -5.95 -0.51
C LEU A 39 -12.32 -4.57 -0.90
N GLU A 40 -12.38 -4.28 -2.20
CA GLU A 40 -13.08 -3.09 -2.68
C GLU A 40 -14.58 -3.16 -2.42
N TRP A 41 -15.19 -1.99 -2.24
CA TRP A 41 -16.62 -1.83 -1.90
C TRP A 41 -17.59 -2.41 -2.93
N ARG A 42 -17.17 -2.52 -4.19
CA ARG A 42 -17.99 -3.06 -5.29
C ARG A 42 -18.15 -4.57 -5.20
N TRP A 43 -17.25 -5.26 -4.51
CA TRP A 43 -17.28 -6.71 -4.40
C TRP A 43 -18.11 -7.13 -3.20
N ARG A 44 -18.95 -8.15 -3.42
CA ARG A 44 -19.72 -8.79 -2.35
C ARG A 44 -18.92 -9.95 -1.79
N ILE A 45 -19.04 -10.17 -0.48
CA ILE A 45 -18.52 -11.37 0.16
C ILE A 45 -19.48 -12.53 -0.16
N PRO A 46 -19.02 -13.60 -0.82
CA PRO A 46 -19.87 -14.74 -1.12
C PRO A 46 -20.35 -15.46 0.16
N LYS A 47 -21.35 -16.32 0.01
CA LYS A 47 -21.74 -17.25 1.08
C LYS A 47 -20.58 -18.20 1.37
N LYS A 48 -20.41 -18.61 2.62
CA LYS A 48 -19.32 -19.53 3.01
C LYS A 48 -19.36 -20.89 2.33
N THR A 49 -20.47 -21.29 1.71
CA THR A 49 -20.65 -22.59 1.04
C THR A 49 -20.50 -22.49 -0.48
N ASP A 50 -20.30 -21.30 -1.03
CA ASP A 50 -20.28 -21.06 -2.47
C ASP A 50 -18.84 -21.07 -2.99
N ASP A 51 -18.28 -22.27 -3.14
CA ASP A 51 -16.86 -22.46 -3.47
C ASP A 51 -16.46 -21.73 -4.75
N LYS A 52 -17.29 -21.83 -5.80
CA LYS A 52 -17.06 -21.16 -7.08
C LYS A 52 -16.97 -19.65 -6.93
N ALA A 53 -17.89 -19.04 -6.18
CA ALA A 53 -17.85 -17.58 -5.97
C ALA A 53 -16.64 -17.14 -5.14
N TRP A 54 -16.11 -18.00 -4.27
CA TRP A 54 -14.85 -17.73 -3.54
C TRP A 54 -13.62 -17.81 -4.44
N GLU A 55 -13.57 -18.78 -5.36
CA GLU A 55 -12.51 -18.89 -6.36
C GLU A 55 -12.50 -17.65 -7.27
N GLU A 56 -13.66 -17.23 -7.78
CA GLU A 56 -13.78 -16.01 -8.58
C GLU A 56 -13.35 -14.74 -7.81
N LEU A 57 -13.63 -14.69 -6.50
CA LEU A 57 -13.19 -13.58 -5.65
C LEU A 57 -11.68 -13.58 -5.45
N GLU A 58 -11.08 -14.76 -5.28
CA GLU A 58 -9.63 -14.92 -5.12
C GLU A 58 -8.88 -14.41 -6.34
N GLU A 59 -9.28 -14.84 -7.54
CA GLU A 59 -8.68 -14.40 -8.81
C GLU A 59 -8.73 -12.87 -8.97
N LYS A 60 -9.87 -12.26 -8.62
CA LYS A 60 -10.07 -10.82 -8.69
C LYS A 60 -9.19 -10.07 -7.70
N VAL A 61 -9.15 -10.54 -6.46
CA VAL A 61 -8.33 -9.93 -5.40
C VAL A 61 -6.85 -9.99 -5.77
N ILE A 62 -6.39 -11.11 -6.34
CA ILE A 62 -5.02 -11.26 -6.83
C ILE A 62 -4.76 -10.28 -7.97
N SER A 63 -5.59 -10.27 -9.01
CA SER A 63 -5.43 -9.36 -10.15
C SER A 63 -5.46 -7.88 -9.76
N GLU A 64 -6.41 -7.46 -8.91
CA GLU A 64 -6.46 -6.10 -8.39
C GLU A 64 -5.21 -5.78 -7.57
N SER A 65 -4.72 -6.72 -6.76
CA SER A 65 -3.51 -6.48 -5.95
C SER A 65 -2.27 -6.18 -6.79
N GLU A 66 -2.16 -6.79 -7.97
CA GLU A 66 -1.08 -6.52 -8.93
C GLU A 66 -1.23 -5.12 -9.55
N GLU A 67 -2.45 -4.74 -9.96
CA GLU A 67 -2.72 -3.38 -10.43
C GLU A 67 -2.44 -2.33 -9.36
N TRP A 68 -2.86 -2.59 -8.12
CA TRP A 68 -2.59 -1.76 -6.96
C TRP A 68 -1.09 -1.70 -6.65
N LEU A 69 -0.34 -2.79 -6.79
CA LEU A 69 1.12 -2.79 -6.65
C LEU A 69 1.77 -1.87 -7.69
N LYS A 70 1.37 -1.97 -8.96
CA LYS A 70 1.89 -1.10 -10.02
C LYS A 70 1.62 0.38 -9.71
N ARG A 71 0.38 0.73 -9.37
CA ARG A 71 0.00 2.11 -9.00
C ARG A 71 0.76 2.61 -7.77
N ARG A 72 1.01 1.75 -6.78
CA ARG A 72 1.82 2.11 -5.59
C ARG A 72 3.25 2.48 -5.98
N THR A 73 3.87 1.68 -6.82
CA THR A 73 5.22 1.94 -7.33
C THR A 73 5.28 3.26 -8.08
N GLU A 74 4.30 3.53 -8.96
CA GLU A 74 4.19 4.79 -9.70
C GLU A 74 4.05 6.00 -8.75
N ILE A 75 3.14 5.93 -7.77
CA ILE A 75 2.97 6.99 -6.76
C ILE A 75 4.25 7.20 -5.94
N GLY A 76 4.94 6.11 -5.58
CA GLY A 76 6.21 6.15 -4.88
C GLY A 76 7.29 6.87 -5.69
N GLN A 77 7.43 6.51 -6.97
CA GLN A 77 8.37 7.11 -7.90
C GLN A 77 8.10 8.60 -8.09
N GLU A 78 6.85 9.01 -8.35
CA GLU A 78 6.50 10.44 -8.51
C GLU A 78 6.88 11.27 -7.27
N LYS A 79 6.71 10.72 -6.07
CA LYS A 79 7.09 11.39 -4.83
C LYS A 79 8.60 11.50 -4.68
N ILE A 80 9.33 10.44 -5.02
CA ILE A 80 10.80 10.42 -5.01
C ILE A 80 11.32 11.47 -6.00
N GLU A 81 10.83 11.50 -7.23
CA GLU A 81 11.25 12.48 -8.25
C GLU A 81 11.05 13.93 -7.80
N LYS A 82 9.92 14.23 -7.15
CA LYS A 82 9.66 15.57 -6.58
C LYS A 82 10.72 15.95 -5.54
N ILE A 83 11.10 15.00 -4.67
CA ILE A 83 12.13 15.22 -3.65
C ILE A 83 13.52 15.34 -4.28
N GLU A 84 13.83 14.54 -5.30
CA GLU A 84 15.10 14.62 -6.03
C GLU A 84 15.28 15.99 -6.71
N ARG A 85 14.22 16.54 -7.31
CA ARG A 85 14.24 17.91 -7.85
C ARG A 85 14.54 18.95 -6.76
N LEU A 86 14.00 18.77 -5.55
CA LEU A 86 14.31 19.63 -4.41
C LEU A 86 15.78 19.47 -3.97
N ILE A 87 16.30 18.25 -3.92
CA ILE A 87 17.71 17.98 -3.61
C ILE A 87 18.61 18.73 -4.60
N ILE A 88 18.39 18.58 -5.90
CA ILE A 88 19.15 19.28 -6.95
C ILE A 88 19.08 20.81 -6.77
N HIS A 89 17.91 21.33 -6.42
CA HIS A 89 17.75 22.77 -6.14
C HIS A 89 18.58 23.21 -4.93
N PHE A 90 18.53 22.47 -3.82
CA PHE A 90 19.30 22.80 -2.61
C PHE A 90 20.81 22.61 -2.77
N GLU A 91 21.25 21.64 -3.58
CA GLU A 91 22.68 21.42 -3.87
C GLU A 91 23.34 22.62 -4.56
N LYS A 92 22.60 23.35 -5.40
CA LYS A 92 23.05 24.57 -6.10
C LYS A 92 23.13 25.81 -5.19
N GLN A 93 22.56 25.78 -3.99
CA GLN A 93 22.60 26.91 -3.05
C GLN A 93 23.97 26.99 -2.35
N LYS A 94 24.31 28.17 -1.83
CA LYS A 94 25.52 28.37 -1.01
C LYS A 94 25.53 27.45 0.21
N ASP A 95 26.72 27.01 0.60
CA ASP A 95 26.88 26.14 1.75
C ASP A 95 26.46 26.83 3.04
N SER A 96 25.59 26.14 3.77
CA SER A 96 25.04 26.58 5.05
C SER A 96 24.62 25.37 5.86
N GLU A 97 24.63 25.49 7.18
CA GLU A 97 24.15 24.42 8.06
C GLU A 97 22.68 24.04 7.75
N ARG A 98 21.86 25.03 7.38
CA ARG A 98 20.47 24.84 6.94
C ARG A 98 20.37 23.97 5.69
N LYS A 99 21.23 24.18 4.69
CA LYS A 99 21.32 23.35 3.46
C LYS A 99 21.59 21.89 3.83
N TYR A 100 22.61 21.63 4.65
CA TYR A 100 22.97 20.26 5.04
C TYR A 100 21.84 19.56 5.80
N LYS A 101 21.22 20.24 6.79
CA LYS A 101 20.07 19.69 7.52
C LYS A 101 18.90 19.36 6.59
N LYS A 102 18.60 20.23 5.63
CA LYS A 102 17.50 20.00 4.68
C LYS A 102 17.80 18.84 3.73
N LEU A 103 19.00 18.77 3.16
CA LEU A 103 19.41 17.66 2.30
C LEU A 103 19.36 16.31 3.03
N LYS A 104 19.81 16.26 4.29
CA LYS A 104 19.71 15.05 5.12
C LYS A 104 18.25 14.63 5.35
N SER A 105 17.37 15.60 5.64
CA SER A 105 15.93 15.35 5.80
C SER A 105 15.31 14.80 4.51
N LEU A 106 15.60 15.40 3.35
CA LEU A 106 15.05 14.97 2.06
C LEU A 106 15.50 13.54 1.69
N LYS A 107 16.78 13.21 1.94
CA LYS A 107 17.29 11.83 1.74
C LYS A 107 16.59 10.82 2.65
N THR A 108 16.32 11.19 3.90
CA THR A 108 15.59 10.33 4.86
C THR A 108 14.13 10.13 4.41
N GLU A 109 13.53 11.15 3.82
CA GLU A 109 12.17 11.09 3.28
C GLU A 109 12.07 10.14 2.08
N ILE A 110 13.05 10.16 1.16
CA ILE A 110 13.16 9.17 0.06
C ILE A 110 13.18 7.74 0.61
N GLU A 111 14.04 7.47 1.60
CA GLU A 111 14.14 6.12 2.21
C GLU A 111 12.83 5.69 2.89
N THR A 112 12.10 6.64 3.47
CA THR A 112 10.77 6.38 4.06
C THR A 112 9.73 6.06 3.00
N ILE A 113 9.75 6.76 1.86
CA ILE A 113 8.86 6.50 0.73
C ILE A 113 9.15 5.12 0.13
N LYS A 114 10.43 4.79 -0.09
CA LYS A 114 10.82 3.45 -0.56
C LYS A 114 10.26 2.36 0.35
N LYS A 115 10.45 2.44 1.66
CA LYS A 115 9.89 1.44 2.60
C LYS A 115 8.36 1.32 2.59
N LYS A 116 7.65 2.37 2.14
CA LYS A 116 6.18 2.43 2.17
C LYS A 116 5.53 1.99 0.85
N TYR A 117 6.19 2.23 -0.28
CA TYR A 117 5.63 2.04 -1.62
C TYR A 117 6.37 1.01 -2.47
N THR A 118 7.54 0.52 -2.02
CA THR A 118 8.27 -0.63 -2.57
C THR A 118 8.30 -1.74 -1.53
#